data_AF-A0A9P1EWV2-F1
#
_entry.id   AF-A0A9P1EWV2-F1
#
_cell.length_a   1.000
_cell.length_b   1.000
_cell.length_c   1.000
_cell.angle_alpha   90.00
_cell.angle_beta   90.00
_cell.angle_gamma   90.00
#
_symmetry.space_group_name_H-M   'P 1'
#
loop_
_entity.id
_entity.type
_entity.pdbx_description
1 polymer ?
#
loop_
_entity_poly.entity_id
_entity_poly.type
_entity_poly.pdbx_seq_one_letter_code
_entity_poly.pdbx_strand_id
1 'polypeptide(L)'
;MPSDAKKAREAAKKAAAKSKGGKKNVTKVELPTNGSSASLPALDEEIDQAAATLAKIELENAAARSVAGALTSDPKGLDHRVESLTITFHGREIVVDTKLELNRGRRYGLIGLNGSGKSTIIQAIFNKEMPIPESVDMYLVSREMPASEMTALQAVVDVDSVRKELEHLAEHLASMPDEESQEKLMDVYERLDDMDAELAEKKAAEILHGLGFTKTMQMKKCKDFSGGWRMRIALARALYLKPSVLLLDEPTNHLDLEACVWLEEELSQYKRTLLIVSHSQDFMNGVCTNIIHLFQKKLVYYGGNYDQFVKTREELLENQQKRYNWEQSQLQHMKDYVARFGHGSAKLARQAQSKEKTMAKMIAGGLTEKATTDTVKQFYFFDAGEIPPPVIMVQHVSFRYNENTPWIYKDIDFGIDLDTRIALVGPNGAGKSTLLKLLCTDVMPTDGLIRRHSHCKIGRYHQVSVY
;
A
#
# COMPACT_ATOMS: atom_id res chain seq x y z
N MET A 1 -25.13 -27.68 -14.94
CA MET A 1 -24.60 -29.02 -14.60
C MET A 1 -23.14 -28.79 -14.23
N PRO A 2 -22.67 -29.14 -13.01
CA PRO A 2 -21.30 -28.81 -12.61
C PRO A 2 -20.31 -29.39 -13.61
N SER A 3 -19.36 -28.56 -14.06
CA SER A 3 -18.29 -28.96 -14.98
C SER A 3 -17.56 -30.19 -14.45
N ASP A 4 -17.05 -31.05 -15.33
CA ASP A 4 -16.35 -32.27 -14.89
C ASP A 4 -15.14 -31.95 -13.99
N ALA A 5 -14.54 -30.77 -14.16
CA ALA A 5 -13.50 -30.23 -13.28
C ALA A 5 -14.02 -29.95 -11.85
N LYS A 6 -15.23 -29.39 -11.69
CA LYS A 6 -15.84 -29.13 -10.39
C LYS A 6 -16.18 -30.42 -9.65
N LYS A 7 -16.70 -31.43 -10.36
CA LYS A 7 -16.93 -32.77 -9.79
C LYS A 7 -15.62 -33.44 -9.37
N ALA A 8 -14.56 -33.31 -10.18
CA ALA A 8 -13.24 -33.82 -9.85
C ALA A 8 -12.63 -33.13 -8.62
N ARG A 9 -12.78 -31.80 -8.49
CA ARG A 9 -12.33 -31.02 -7.31
C ARG A 9 -13.13 -31.34 -6.05
N GLU A 10 -14.45 -31.49 -6.14
CA GLU A 10 -15.27 -31.93 -4.99
C GLU A 10 -14.92 -33.36 -4.55
N ALA A 11 -14.62 -34.25 -5.50
CA ALA A 11 -14.12 -35.59 -5.22
C ALA A 11 -12.71 -35.54 -4.59
N ALA A 12 -11.83 -34.66 -5.07
CA ALA A 12 -10.49 -34.44 -4.52
C ALA A 12 -10.53 -33.81 -3.11
N LYS A 13 -11.41 -32.83 -2.84
CA LYS A 13 -11.67 -32.29 -1.49
C LYS A 13 -12.17 -33.39 -0.54
N LYS A 14 -13.09 -34.23 -1.00
CA LYS A 14 -13.57 -35.40 -0.25
C LYS A 14 -12.46 -36.45 -0.07
N ALA A 15 -11.53 -36.59 -1.01
CA ALA A 15 -10.40 -37.51 -0.94
C ALA A 15 -9.30 -36.99 0.00
N ALA A 16 -8.96 -35.69 -0.06
CA ALA A 16 -8.03 -35.02 0.85
C ALA A 16 -8.54 -35.04 2.30
N ALA A 17 -9.85 -34.85 2.50
CA ALA A 17 -10.49 -35.04 3.79
C ALA A 17 -10.53 -36.51 4.26
N LYS A 18 -10.42 -37.49 3.34
CA LYS A 18 -10.42 -38.94 3.61
C LYS A 18 -9.01 -39.56 3.64
N SER A 19 -7.97 -38.88 3.14
CA SER A 19 -6.60 -39.38 3.02
C SER A 19 -5.80 -39.29 4.32
N LYS A 20 -6.42 -39.78 5.40
CA LYS A 20 -5.74 -40.36 6.58
C LYS A 20 -5.18 -41.76 6.30
N GLY A 21 -5.15 -42.23 5.05
CA GLY A 21 -4.51 -43.49 4.70
C GLY A 21 -4.54 -43.79 3.21
N GLY A 22 -3.35 -44.08 2.65
CA GLY A 22 -3.20 -44.89 1.44
C GLY A 22 -2.68 -44.18 0.19
N LYS A 23 -1.45 -44.53 -0.20
CA LYS A 23 -0.74 -44.18 -1.46
C LYS A 23 -1.27 -44.96 -2.68
N LYS A 24 -1.30 -44.34 -3.88
CA LYS A 24 -0.54 -44.77 -5.09
C LYS A 24 -0.90 -44.03 -6.41
N ASN A 25 0.17 -43.51 -7.02
CA ASN A 25 0.65 -43.62 -8.40
C ASN A 25 -0.01 -42.89 -9.59
N VAL A 26 0.81 -42.03 -10.19
CA VAL A 26 0.61 -41.17 -11.37
C VAL A 26 1.08 -41.88 -12.65
N THR A 27 0.39 -41.63 -13.78
CA THR A 27 0.87 -41.95 -15.14
C THR A 27 0.89 -40.65 -15.97
N LYS A 28 2.02 -40.41 -16.66
CA LYS A 28 2.32 -39.26 -17.53
C LYS A 28 1.69 -39.41 -18.92
N VAL A 29 1.23 -38.31 -19.52
CA VAL A 29 1.10 -38.15 -20.98
C VAL A 29 1.47 -36.70 -21.37
N GLU A 30 2.18 -36.57 -22.49
CA GLU A 30 2.87 -35.39 -23.03
C GLU A 30 1.98 -34.43 -23.85
N LEU A 31 2.42 -33.17 -23.93
CA LEU A 31 1.88 -32.09 -24.79
C LEU A 31 2.37 -32.19 -26.24
N PRO A 32 1.65 -31.53 -27.19
CA PRO A 32 2.32 -30.86 -28.29
C PRO A 32 2.04 -29.35 -28.34
N THR A 33 3.03 -28.66 -28.89
CA THR A 33 3.26 -27.23 -29.04
C THR A 33 2.75 -26.65 -30.37
N ASN A 34 2.69 -25.31 -30.40
CA ASN A 34 2.85 -24.35 -31.51
C ASN A 34 1.61 -23.79 -32.24
N GLY A 35 1.62 -22.46 -32.39
CA GLY A 35 0.85 -21.71 -33.38
C GLY A 35 0.80 -20.18 -33.14
N SER A 36 1.82 -19.47 -33.64
CA SER A 36 1.85 -18.00 -33.90
C SER A 36 0.74 -17.60 -34.89
N SER A 37 0.31 -16.36 -35.18
CA SER A 37 0.74 -14.96 -35.03
C SER A 37 -0.35 -14.12 -35.74
N ALA A 38 -0.60 -12.85 -35.37
CA ALA A 38 -0.85 -11.75 -36.33
C ALA A 38 -1.04 -10.39 -35.62
N SER A 39 -0.43 -9.36 -36.21
CA SER A 39 -0.10 -8.01 -35.72
C SER A 39 -1.02 -6.89 -36.23
N LEU A 40 -1.06 -5.74 -35.53
CA LEU A 40 -1.42 -4.40 -36.06
C LEU A 40 -0.52 -3.32 -35.39
N PRO A 41 0.20 -2.40 -36.10
CA PRO A 41 1.46 -1.86 -35.56
C PRO A 41 1.49 -0.41 -35.03
N ALA A 42 0.52 0.46 -35.30
CA ALA A 42 0.80 1.91 -35.22
C ALA A 42 0.45 2.62 -33.89
N LEU A 43 -0.43 2.07 -33.06
CA LEU A 43 -0.73 2.58 -31.69
C LEU A 43 -0.03 1.75 -30.61
N ASP A 44 0.25 0.48 -30.92
CA ASP A 44 1.01 -0.43 -30.08
C ASP A 44 2.46 0.04 -29.94
N GLU A 45 3.08 0.63 -30.97
CA GLU A 45 4.47 1.09 -30.92
C GLU A 45 4.75 2.17 -29.84
N GLU A 46 3.87 3.14 -29.63
CA GLU A 46 4.08 4.19 -28.60
C GLU A 46 3.80 3.66 -27.17
N ILE A 47 2.80 2.79 -27.02
CA ILE A 47 2.45 2.15 -25.74
C ILE A 47 3.53 1.13 -25.36
N ASP A 48 4.05 0.36 -26.33
CA ASP A 48 5.17 -0.57 -26.17
C ASP A 48 6.46 0.17 -25.84
N GLN A 49 6.72 1.34 -26.43
CA GLN A 49 7.90 2.14 -26.07
C GLN A 49 7.84 2.65 -24.63
N ALA A 50 6.68 3.14 -24.16
CA ALA A 50 6.53 3.57 -22.77
C ALA A 50 6.62 2.39 -21.78
N ALA A 51 5.97 1.26 -22.09
CA ALA A 51 6.03 0.05 -21.29
C ALA A 51 7.45 -0.54 -21.25
N ALA A 52 8.16 -0.57 -22.39
CA ALA A 52 9.55 -1.02 -22.49
C ALA A 52 10.50 -0.09 -21.74
N THR A 53 10.28 1.22 -21.78
CA THR A 53 11.06 2.21 -21.02
C THR A 53 10.89 2.00 -19.52
N LEU A 54 9.65 1.79 -19.06
CA LEU A 54 9.34 1.48 -17.65
C LEU A 54 9.93 0.13 -17.21
N ALA A 55 9.87 -0.89 -18.06
CA ALA A 55 10.50 -2.18 -17.80
C ALA A 55 12.02 -2.05 -17.68
N LYS A 56 12.65 -1.23 -18.54
CA LYS A 56 14.08 -0.92 -18.46
C LYS A 56 14.44 -0.19 -17.16
N ILE A 57 13.66 0.82 -16.76
CA ILE A 57 13.84 1.52 -15.48
C ILE A 57 13.72 0.55 -14.30
N GLU A 58 12.79 -0.38 -14.33
CA GLU A 58 12.68 -1.41 -13.29
C GLU A 58 13.88 -2.33 -13.23
N LEU A 59 14.42 -2.72 -14.38
CA LEU A 59 15.60 -3.57 -14.47
C LEU A 59 16.83 -2.82 -13.94
N GLU A 60 16.97 -1.53 -14.27
CA GLU A 60 17.99 -0.64 -13.71
C GLU A 60 17.83 -0.47 -12.18
N ASN A 61 16.60 -0.27 -11.70
CA ASN A 61 16.29 -0.16 -10.27
C ASN A 61 16.59 -1.46 -9.53
N ALA A 62 16.24 -2.62 -10.10
CA ALA A 62 16.55 -3.92 -9.53
C ALA A 62 18.06 -4.16 -9.49
N ALA A 63 18.81 -3.78 -10.53
CA ALA A 63 20.27 -3.86 -10.54
C ALA A 63 20.92 -2.91 -9.53
N ALA A 64 20.28 -1.78 -9.24
CA ALA A 64 20.72 -0.82 -8.23
C ALA A 64 20.34 -1.20 -6.80
N ARG A 65 19.48 -2.22 -6.62
CA ARG A 65 19.14 -2.79 -5.31
C ARG A 65 20.11 -3.91 -4.95
N SER A 66 20.51 -3.94 -3.70
CA SER A 66 21.17 -5.08 -3.09
C SER A 66 20.47 -5.45 -1.80
N VAL A 67 20.11 -6.72 -1.69
CA VAL A 67 19.29 -7.29 -0.63
C VAL A 67 20.03 -8.49 -0.05
N ALA A 68 20.14 -8.51 1.29
CA ALA A 68 20.72 -9.62 2.03
C ALA A 68 19.79 -9.96 3.20
N GLY A 69 19.64 -11.25 3.52
CA GLY A 69 18.84 -11.72 4.64
C GLY A 69 18.80 -13.25 4.68
N ALA A 70 18.33 -13.80 5.79
CA ALA A 70 18.19 -15.25 5.97
C ALA A 70 16.75 -15.61 6.29
N LEU A 71 16.16 -16.53 5.53
CA LEU A 71 14.85 -17.11 5.85
C LEU A 71 14.99 -17.98 7.09
N THR A 72 14.23 -17.68 8.15
CA THR A 72 14.25 -18.41 9.43
C THR A 72 12.94 -19.14 9.71
N SER A 73 11.87 -18.84 8.97
CA SER A 73 10.63 -19.62 8.99
C SER A 73 10.72 -20.88 8.12
N ASP A 74 9.79 -21.81 8.32
CA ASP A 74 9.65 -22.98 7.43
C ASP A 74 9.35 -22.50 5.99
N PRO A 75 10.15 -22.88 4.97
CA PRO A 75 9.86 -22.56 3.57
C PRO A 75 8.51 -23.10 3.08
N LYS A 76 8.01 -24.19 3.67
CA LYS A 76 6.71 -24.77 3.37
C LYS A 76 5.58 -24.21 4.22
N GLY A 77 5.89 -23.41 5.24
CA GLY A 77 4.91 -22.69 6.04
C GLY A 77 4.15 -21.62 5.23
N LEU A 78 3.10 -21.09 5.86
CA LEU A 78 2.29 -19.97 5.35
C LEU A 78 2.78 -18.60 5.85
N ASP A 79 3.59 -18.63 6.90
CA ASP A 79 4.21 -17.47 7.51
C ASP A 79 5.68 -17.39 7.08
N HIS A 80 6.12 -16.19 6.70
CA HIS A 80 7.48 -15.97 6.19
C HIS A 80 8.23 -14.97 7.05
N ARG A 81 9.37 -15.40 7.59
CA ARG A 81 10.24 -14.59 8.43
C ARG A 81 11.64 -14.55 7.87
N VAL A 82 12.09 -13.35 7.51
CA VAL A 82 13.47 -13.08 7.08
C VAL A 82 14.16 -12.25 8.15
N GLU A 83 15.27 -12.77 8.68
CA GLU A 83 16.12 -12.10 9.66
C GLU A 83 17.40 -11.54 9.03
N SER A 84 18.03 -10.62 9.76
CA SER A 84 19.20 -9.86 9.30
C SER A 84 19.03 -9.25 7.91
N LEU A 85 17.81 -8.81 7.63
CA LEU A 85 17.45 -8.17 6.38
C LEU A 85 18.15 -6.82 6.27
N THR A 86 18.92 -6.64 5.20
CA THR A 86 19.56 -5.40 4.81
C THR A 86 19.21 -5.11 3.36
N ILE A 87 18.70 -3.92 3.09
CA ILE A 87 18.34 -3.47 1.74
C ILE A 87 19.07 -2.16 1.48
N THR A 88 19.80 -2.12 0.38
CA THR A 88 20.48 -0.94 -0.13
C THR A 88 19.94 -0.60 -1.52
N PHE A 89 19.83 0.68 -1.84
CA PHE A 89 19.37 1.16 -3.13
C PHE A 89 20.20 2.36 -3.58
N HIS A 90 20.84 2.27 -4.75
CA HIS A 90 21.82 3.24 -5.24
C HIS A 90 22.88 3.61 -4.19
N GLY A 91 23.40 2.61 -3.47
CA GLY A 91 24.41 2.81 -2.42
C GLY A 91 23.89 3.42 -1.11
N ARG A 92 22.58 3.71 -1.02
CA ARG A 92 21.95 4.19 0.22
C ARG A 92 21.30 3.04 0.97
N GLU A 93 21.60 2.92 2.26
CA GLU A 93 20.95 1.95 3.14
C GLU A 93 19.51 2.36 3.44
N ILE A 94 18.57 1.52 3.04
CA ILE A 94 17.13 1.66 3.28
C ILE A 94 16.77 1.01 4.61
N VAL A 95 17.16 -0.26 4.79
CA VAL A 95 17.09 -0.98 6.08
C VAL A 95 18.38 -1.72 6.34
N VAL A 96 18.76 -1.85 7.62
CA VAL A 96 19.99 -2.51 8.07
C VAL A 96 19.69 -3.43 9.24
N ASP A 97 20.09 -4.71 9.11
CA ASP A 97 19.96 -5.75 10.13
C ASP A 97 18.59 -5.73 10.84
N THR A 98 17.55 -5.88 10.04
CA THR A 98 16.17 -5.87 10.52
C THR A 98 15.45 -7.19 10.23
N LYS A 99 14.22 -7.33 10.72
CA LYS A 99 13.39 -8.51 10.47
C LYS A 99 12.18 -8.15 9.62
N LEU A 100 11.87 -8.98 8.64
CA LEU A 100 10.62 -8.94 7.89
C LEU A 100 9.78 -10.16 8.28
N GLU A 101 8.56 -9.92 8.74
CA GLU A 101 7.59 -10.96 9.10
C GLU A 101 6.30 -10.73 8.30
N LEU A 102 5.94 -11.71 7.47
CA LEU A 102 4.72 -11.74 6.67
C LEU A 102 3.90 -12.96 7.07
N ASN A 103 2.95 -12.75 7.98
CA ASN A 103 2.12 -13.85 8.50
C ASN A 103 0.73 -13.85 7.84
N ARG A 104 0.20 -15.05 7.57
CA ARG A 104 -1.12 -15.23 6.95
C ARG A 104 -2.22 -14.58 7.79
N GLY A 105 -3.11 -13.86 7.10
CA GLY A 105 -4.25 -13.19 7.71
C GLY A 105 -3.91 -11.91 8.49
N ARG A 106 -2.63 -11.50 8.51
CA ARG A 106 -2.23 -10.19 9.02
C ARG A 106 -2.30 -9.14 7.92
N ARG A 107 -2.73 -7.96 8.32
CA ARG A 107 -2.85 -6.78 7.44
C ARG A 107 -1.90 -5.73 7.97
N TYR A 108 -0.76 -5.59 7.30
CA TYR A 108 0.35 -4.74 7.69
C TYR A 108 0.26 -3.38 7.01
N GLY A 109 0.23 -2.31 7.80
CA GLY A 109 0.41 -0.95 7.31
C GLY A 109 1.88 -0.54 7.40
N LEU A 110 2.57 -0.36 6.27
CA LEU A 110 3.95 0.11 6.21
C LEU A 110 3.99 1.64 6.17
N ILE A 111 4.48 2.23 7.26
CA ILE A 111 4.60 3.68 7.42
C ILE A 111 6.06 4.11 7.55
N GLY A 112 6.31 5.37 7.20
CA GLY A 112 7.62 5.98 7.27
C GLY A 112 7.65 7.26 6.45
N LEU A 113 8.69 8.07 6.65
CA LEU A 113 8.87 9.33 5.94
C LEU A 113 8.88 9.16 4.42
N ASN A 114 8.54 10.22 3.69
CA ASN A 114 8.65 10.21 2.23
C ASN A 114 10.13 10.13 1.83
N GLY A 115 10.43 9.26 0.86
CA GLY A 115 11.81 8.96 0.47
C GLY A 115 12.58 8.07 1.46
N SER A 116 11.93 7.45 2.45
CA SER A 116 12.55 6.46 3.35
C SER A 116 12.81 5.10 2.68
N GLY A 117 12.17 4.82 1.53
CA GLY A 117 12.34 3.56 0.79
C GLY A 117 11.17 2.58 0.90
N LYS A 118 9.98 3.00 1.34
CA LYS A 118 8.77 2.15 1.44
C LYS A 118 8.48 1.37 0.15
N SER A 119 8.37 2.07 -0.98
CA SER A 119 8.15 1.46 -2.30
C SER A 119 9.31 0.56 -2.72
N THR A 120 10.55 0.91 -2.38
CA THR A 120 11.74 0.09 -2.62
C THR A 120 11.67 -1.25 -1.88
N ILE A 121 11.20 -1.24 -0.62
CA ILE A 121 11.00 -2.47 0.18
C ILE A 121 9.90 -3.32 -0.44
N ILE A 122 8.76 -2.72 -0.79
CA ILE A 122 7.64 -3.43 -1.44
C ILE A 122 8.11 -4.11 -2.73
N GLN A 123 8.86 -3.40 -3.58
CA GLN A 123 9.36 -3.97 -4.82
C GLN A 123 10.39 -5.09 -4.59
N ALA A 124 11.27 -4.95 -3.58
CA ALA A 124 12.22 -6.00 -3.21
C ALA A 124 11.50 -7.28 -2.74
N ILE A 125 10.39 -7.13 -2.00
CA ILE A 125 9.52 -8.25 -1.58
C ILE A 125 8.87 -8.89 -2.80
N PHE A 126 8.23 -8.09 -3.65
CA PHE A 126 7.51 -8.56 -4.84
C PHE A 126 8.41 -9.32 -5.81
N ASN A 127 9.60 -8.78 -6.08
CA ASN A 127 10.60 -9.38 -6.96
C ASN A 127 11.32 -10.58 -6.33
N LYS A 128 11.01 -10.93 -5.07
CA LYS A 128 11.65 -12.00 -4.30
C LYS A 128 13.17 -11.86 -4.27
N GLU A 129 13.67 -10.63 -4.14
CA GLU A 129 15.11 -10.32 -4.02
C GLU A 129 15.67 -10.73 -2.64
N MET A 130 14.78 -11.00 -1.68
CA MET A 130 15.07 -11.63 -0.39
C MET A 130 14.56 -13.08 -0.40
N PRO A 131 15.08 -13.97 0.48
CA PRO A 131 14.78 -15.40 0.43
C PRO A 131 13.34 -15.71 0.86
N ILE A 132 12.38 -15.51 -0.05
CA ILE A 132 10.98 -15.88 0.12
C ILE A 132 10.70 -17.06 -0.82
N PRO A 133 10.00 -18.12 -0.37
CA PRO A 133 9.79 -19.30 -1.21
C PRO A 133 9.09 -18.98 -2.53
N GLU A 134 9.51 -19.63 -3.62
CA GLU A 134 8.92 -19.42 -4.96
C GLU A 134 7.42 -19.75 -5.00
N SER A 135 6.98 -20.70 -4.18
CA SER A 135 5.57 -21.08 -4.04
C SER A 135 4.65 -19.97 -3.52
N VAL A 136 5.20 -18.91 -2.93
CA VAL A 136 4.41 -17.77 -2.43
C VAL A 136 3.97 -16.92 -3.62
N ASP A 137 2.68 -16.93 -3.90
CA ASP A 137 2.12 -16.06 -4.92
C ASP A 137 1.89 -14.65 -4.36
N MET A 138 2.36 -13.66 -5.11
CA MET A 138 2.29 -12.26 -4.73
C MET A 138 1.71 -11.44 -5.88
N TYR A 139 0.99 -10.39 -5.54
CA TYR A 139 0.57 -9.39 -6.53
C TYR A 139 0.87 -8.00 -6.00
N LEU A 140 1.51 -7.17 -6.82
CA LEU A 140 1.80 -5.79 -6.52
C LEU A 140 0.94 -4.87 -7.39
N VAL A 141 0.16 -4.01 -6.74
CA VAL A 141 -0.54 -2.91 -7.40
C VAL A 141 0.35 -1.67 -7.30
N SER A 142 1.22 -1.49 -8.30
CA SER A 142 2.09 -0.31 -8.42
C SER A 142 1.96 0.41 -9.76
N ARG A 143 1.25 -0.19 -10.72
CA ARG A 143 1.15 0.27 -12.10
C ARG A 143 -0.28 0.26 -12.59
N GLU A 144 -0.54 1.18 -13.50
CA GLU A 144 -1.79 1.23 -14.26
C GLU A 144 -1.91 0.00 -15.16
N MET A 145 -3.13 -0.45 -15.38
CA MET A 145 -3.40 -1.44 -16.42
C MET A 145 -2.94 -0.88 -17.79
N PRO A 146 -2.22 -1.65 -18.63
CA PRO A 146 -1.87 -1.20 -19.97
C PRO A 146 -3.11 -0.82 -20.77
N ALA A 147 -2.93 0.12 -21.70
CA ALA A 147 -3.98 0.46 -22.65
C ALA A 147 -4.13 -0.72 -23.62
N SER A 148 -5.29 -1.36 -23.63
CA SER A 148 -5.58 -2.51 -24.46
C SER A 148 -6.98 -2.43 -25.07
N GLU A 149 -7.23 -3.28 -26.06
CA GLU A 149 -8.54 -3.44 -26.68
C GLU A 149 -9.56 -4.18 -25.81
N MET A 150 -9.10 -4.78 -24.71
CA MET A 150 -9.96 -5.51 -23.76
C MET A 150 -10.86 -4.55 -23.01
N THR A 151 -12.07 -5.02 -22.67
CA THR A 151 -12.94 -4.25 -21.77
C THR A 151 -12.40 -4.26 -20.35
N ALA A 152 -12.81 -3.30 -19.52
CA ALA A 152 -12.43 -3.28 -18.11
C ALA A 152 -12.83 -4.60 -17.39
N LEU A 153 -13.99 -5.16 -17.72
CA LEU A 153 -14.44 -6.45 -17.19
C LEU A 153 -13.53 -7.60 -17.65
N GLN A 154 -13.21 -7.67 -18.94
CA GLN A 154 -12.32 -8.68 -19.49
C GLN A 154 -10.92 -8.59 -18.89
N ALA A 155 -10.37 -7.39 -18.71
CA ALA A 155 -9.05 -7.21 -18.12
C ALA A 155 -8.93 -7.71 -16.67
N VAL A 156 -10.05 -7.75 -15.93
CA VAL A 156 -10.11 -8.33 -14.57
C VAL A 156 -10.25 -9.84 -14.62
N VAL A 157 -11.11 -10.36 -15.50
CA VAL A 157 -11.43 -11.80 -15.61
C VAL A 157 -10.36 -12.60 -16.35
N ASP A 158 -9.63 -11.97 -17.29
CA ASP A 158 -8.59 -12.61 -18.09
C ASP A 158 -7.33 -12.87 -17.25
N VAL A 159 -7.41 -13.94 -16.48
CA VAL A 159 -6.36 -14.46 -15.60
C VAL A 159 -6.17 -15.96 -15.82
N ASP A 160 -6.38 -16.41 -17.06
CA ASP A 160 -6.23 -17.82 -17.45
C ASP A 160 -4.83 -18.36 -17.15
N SER A 161 -3.79 -17.52 -17.26
CA SER A 161 -2.42 -17.88 -16.87
C SER A 161 -2.34 -18.22 -15.38
N VAL A 162 -2.89 -17.36 -14.52
CA VAL A 162 -2.89 -17.56 -13.07
C VAL A 162 -3.73 -18.78 -12.68
N ARG A 163 -4.87 -18.99 -13.34
CA ARG A 163 -5.68 -20.19 -13.13
C ARG A 163 -4.89 -21.46 -13.44
N LYS A 164 -4.17 -21.50 -14.56
CA LYS A 164 -3.32 -22.65 -14.94
C LYS A 164 -2.18 -22.87 -13.94
N GLU A 165 -1.56 -21.79 -13.46
CA GLU A 165 -0.52 -21.86 -12.42
C GLU A 165 -1.06 -22.46 -11.11
N LEU A 166 -2.26 -22.04 -10.69
CA LEU A 166 -2.93 -22.60 -9.52
C LEU A 166 -3.31 -24.07 -9.71
N GLU A 167 -3.75 -24.48 -10.91
CA GLU A 167 -4.04 -25.88 -11.22
C GLU A 167 -2.76 -26.74 -11.13
N HIS A 168 -1.65 -26.28 -11.69
CA HIS A 168 -0.35 -26.98 -11.58
C HIS A 168 0.16 -27.02 -10.12
N LEU A 169 0.00 -25.93 -9.38
CA LEU A 169 0.35 -25.88 -7.95
C LEU A 169 -0.50 -26.87 -7.14
N ALA A 170 -1.79 -26.98 -7.44
CA ALA A 170 -2.68 -27.95 -6.79
C ALA A 170 -2.25 -29.39 -7.07
N GLU A 171 -1.88 -29.71 -8.31
CA GLU A 171 -1.37 -31.05 -8.68
C GLU A 171 -0.07 -31.39 -7.93
N HIS A 172 0.87 -30.44 -7.86
CA HIS A 172 2.12 -30.60 -7.14
C HIS A 172 1.87 -30.81 -5.63
N LEU A 173 1.04 -29.97 -5.00
CA LEU A 173 0.70 -30.08 -3.59
C LEU A 173 -0.05 -31.38 -3.27
N ALA A 174 -0.93 -31.85 -4.15
CA ALA A 174 -1.64 -33.12 -3.99
C ALA A 174 -0.71 -34.34 -4.02
N SER A 175 0.47 -34.22 -4.63
CA SER A 175 1.50 -35.27 -4.61
C SER A 175 2.28 -35.35 -3.28
N MET A 176 2.19 -34.32 -2.45
CA MET A 176 2.88 -34.20 -1.17
C MET A 176 1.96 -34.60 -0.01
N PRO A 177 2.33 -35.58 0.82
CA PRO A 177 1.47 -36.07 1.91
C PRO A 177 1.61 -35.29 3.23
N ASP A 178 2.44 -34.24 3.29
CA ASP A 178 2.63 -33.47 4.52
C ASP A 178 1.46 -32.53 4.84
N GLU A 179 1.25 -32.25 6.13
CA GLU A 179 0.10 -31.49 6.64
C GLU A 179 0.07 -30.04 6.12
N GLU A 180 1.22 -29.39 6.01
CA GLU A 180 1.33 -28.03 5.48
C GLU A 180 0.94 -27.96 4.00
N SER A 181 1.38 -28.94 3.19
CA SER A 181 0.99 -29.03 1.78
C SER A 181 -0.50 -29.27 1.61
N GLN A 182 -1.13 -30.03 2.51
CA GLN A 182 -2.58 -30.23 2.51
C GLN A 182 -3.35 -28.95 2.86
N GLU A 183 -2.87 -28.17 3.83
CA GLU A 183 -3.48 -26.88 4.16
C GLU A 183 -3.39 -25.90 2.97
N LYS A 184 -2.21 -25.82 2.34
CA LYS A 184 -2.00 -25.02 1.11
C LYS A 184 -2.88 -25.50 -0.04
N LEU A 185 -3.03 -26.80 -0.21
CA LEU A 185 -3.89 -27.37 -1.27
C LEU A 185 -5.35 -26.97 -1.10
N MET A 186 -5.87 -26.97 0.13
CA MET A 186 -7.23 -26.54 0.43
C MET A 186 -7.44 -25.05 0.09
N ASP A 187 -6.46 -24.21 0.40
CA ASP A 187 -6.46 -22.78 0.05
C ASP A 187 -6.45 -22.55 -1.48
N VAL A 188 -5.64 -23.32 -2.22
CA VAL A 188 -5.60 -23.28 -3.69
C VAL A 188 -6.93 -23.71 -4.30
N TYR A 189 -7.55 -24.78 -3.78
CA TYR A 189 -8.87 -25.21 -4.25
C TYR A 189 -9.98 -24.19 -3.94
N GLU A 190 -9.93 -23.50 -2.81
CA GLU A 190 -10.87 -22.40 -2.54
C GLU A 190 -10.75 -21.29 -3.60
N ARG A 191 -9.52 -20.91 -3.97
CA ARG A 191 -9.29 -19.94 -5.05
C ARG A 191 -9.77 -20.40 -6.42
N LEU A 192 -9.46 -21.64 -6.77
CA LEU A 192 -9.86 -22.22 -8.05
C LEU A 192 -11.38 -22.33 -8.19
N ASP A 193 -12.11 -22.55 -7.09
CA ASP A 193 -13.56 -22.52 -7.06
C ASP A 193 -14.11 -21.08 -7.12
N ASP A 194 -13.40 -20.14 -6.50
CA ASP A 194 -13.74 -18.72 -6.57
C ASP A 194 -13.64 -18.16 -8.00
N MET A 195 -12.71 -18.69 -8.79
CA MET A 195 -12.45 -18.37 -10.21
C MET A 195 -13.27 -19.22 -11.20
N ASP A 196 -14.26 -19.99 -10.74
CA ASP A 196 -15.09 -20.83 -11.61
C ASP A 196 -15.95 -19.96 -12.56
N ALA A 197 -16.04 -20.41 -13.82
CA ALA A 197 -16.44 -19.57 -14.96
C ALA A 197 -17.89 -19.05 -14.87
N GLU A 198 -18.79 -19.78 -14.21
CA GLU A 198 -20.21 -19.41 -14.12
C GLU A 198 -20.45 -18.13 -13.27
N LEU A 199 -19.56 -17.81 -12.32
CA LEU A 199 -19.70 -16.66 -11.42
C LEU A 199 -18.56 -15.64 -11.54
N ALA A 200 -17.51 -15.95 -12.31
CA ALA A 200 -16.33 -15.12 -12.51
C ALA A 200 -16.67 -13.68 -12.94
N GLU A 201 -17.47 -13.54 -14.02
CA GLU A 201 -17.87 -12.22 -14.53
C GLU A 201 -18.69 -11.43 -13.53
N LYS A 202 -19.59 -12.10 -12.79
CA LYS A 202 -20.44 -11.44 -11.80
C LYS A 202 -19.61 -10.86 -10.65
N LYS A 203 -18.66 -11.64 -10.11
CA LYS A 203 -17.75 -11.18 -9.05
C LYS A 203 -16.87 -10.04 -9.52
N ALA A 204 -16.29 -10.16 -10.73
CA ALA A 204 -15.48 -9.09 -11.31
C ALA A 204 -16.29 -7.80 -11.52
N ALA A 205 -17.54 -7.91 -11.98
CA ALA A 205 -18.45 -6.77 -12.13
C ALA A 205 -18.83 -6.12 -10.79
N GLU A 206 -19.00 -6.91 -9.72
CA GLU A 206 -19.26 -6.40 -8.36
C GLU A 206 -18.05 -5.62 -7.82
N ILE A 207 -16.83 -6.15 -7.96
CA ILE A 207 -15.58 -5.47 -7.56
C ILE A 207 -15.40 -4.15 -8.34
N LEU A 208 -15.58 -4.20 -9.66
CA LEU A 208 -15.51 -3.00 -10.50
C LEU A 208 -16.58 -1.99 -10.10
N HIS A 209 -17.79 -2.43 -9.78
CA HIS A 209 -18.85 -1.54 -9.32
C HIS A 209 -18.49 -0.84 -8.02
N GLY A 210 -17.96 -1.56 -7.04
CA GLY A 210 -17.47 -0.99 -5.77
C GLY A 210 -16.35 0.03 -5.94
N LEU A 211 -15.51 -0.14 -6.97
CA LEU A 211 -14.47 0.83 -7.35
C LEU A 211 -15.00 1.99 -8.23
N GLY A 212 -16.32 2.12 -8.39
CA GLY A 212 -16.98 3.22 -9.08
C GLY A 212 -17.19 3.02 -10.58
N PHE A 213 -17.03 1.82 -11.12
CA PHE A 213 -17.34 1.54 -12.53
C PHE A 213 -18.84 1.27 -12.72
N THR A 214 -19.47 2.06 -13.58
CA THR A 214 -20.83 1.78 -14.04
C THR A 214 -20.86 0.60 -15.02
N LYS A 215 -22.02 0.00 -15.25
CA LYS A 215 -22.18 -1.10 -16.23
C LYS A 215 -21.67 -0.73 -17.63
N THR A 216 -21.86 0.51 -18.05
CA THR A 216 -21.35 0.99 -19.35
C THR A 216 -19.83 1.12 -19.36
N MET A 217 -19.23 1.57 -18.25
CA MET A 217 -17.78 1.64 -18.11
C MET A 217 -17.14 0.25 -18.07
N GLN A 218 -17.78 -0.74 -17.44
CA GLN A 218 -17.27 -2.11 -17.40
C GLN A 218 -17.07 -2.72 -18.81
N MET A 219 -17.91 -2.31 -19.77
CA MET A 219 -17.84 -2.73 -21.17
C MET A 219 -16.94 -1.83 -22.03
N LYS A 220 -16.41 -0.74 -21.48
CA LYS A 220 -15.50 0.18 -22.19
C LYS A 220 -14.10 -0.41 -22.25
N LYS A 221 -13.35 -0.13 -23.32
CA LYS A 221 -11.99 -0.61 -23.52
C LYS A 221 -11.00 0.07 -22.58
N CYS A 222 -9.98 -0.67 -22.13
CA CYS A 222 -8.93 -0.17 -21.24
C CYS A 222 -8.20 1.05 -21.80
N LYS A 223 -7.97 1.12 -23.11
CA LYS A 223 -7.32 2.27 -23.78
C LYS A 223 -8.11 3.58 -23.69
N ASP A 224 -9.43 3.52 -23.50
CA ASP A 224 -10.27 4.71 -23.45
C ASP A 224 -10.42 5.28 -22.03
N PHE A 225 -9.73 4.69 -21.05
CA PHE A 225 -9.70 5.16 -19.67
C PHE A 225 -8.48 6.05 -19.42
N SER A 226 -8.64 7.03 -18.51
CA SER A 226 -7.47 7.75 -18.00
C SER A 226 -6.61 6.86 -17.11
N GLY A 227 -5.37 7.26 -16.86
CA GLY A 227 -4.43 6.49 -16.05
C GLY A 227 -4.96 6.12 -14.66
N GLY A 228 -5.60 7.07 -13.96
CA GLY A 228 -6.23 6.80 -12.68
C GLY A 228 -7.34 5.75 -12.74
N TRP A 229 -8.15 5.71 -13.80
CA TRP A 229 -9.14 4.65 -13.99
C TRP A 229 -8.49 3.31 -14.31
N ARG A 230 -7.42 3.29 -15.13
CA ARG A 230 -6.64 2.07 -15.39
C ARG A 230 -5.95 1.54 -14.13
N MET A 231 -5.54 2.40 -13.21
CA MET A 231 -5.07 2.00 -11.87
C MET A 231 -6.19 1.31 -11.08
N ARG A 232 -7.43 1.81 -11.13
CA ARG A 232 -8.57 1.14 -10.49
C ARG A 232 -8.86 -0.23 -11.11
N ILE A 233 -8.68 -0.41 -12.43
CA ILE A 233 -8.78 -1.73 -13.08
C ILE A 233 -7.68 -2.67 -12.56
N ALA A 234 -6.44 -2.18 -12.41
CA ALA A 234 -5.34 -2.98 -11.85
C ALA A 234 -5.62 -3.41 -10.40
N LEU A 235 -6.18 -2.51 -9.59
CA LEU A 235 -6.64 -2.82 -8.24
C LEU A 235 -7.79 -3.86 -8.25
N ALA A 236 -8.78 -3.70 -9.13
CA ALA A 236 -9.87 -4.64 -9.29
C ALA A 236 -9.36 -6.06 -9.62
N ARG A 237 -8.39 -6.16 -10.53
CA ARG A 237 -7.73 -7.43 -10.89
C ARG A 237 -7.02 -8.06 -9.69
N ALA A 238 -6.33 -7.25 -8.89
CA ALA A 238 -5.65 -7.74 -7.69
C ALA A 238 -6.63 -8.30 -6.64
N LEU A 239 -7.74 -7.60 -6.41
CA LEU A 239 -8.81 -8.03 -5.51
C LEU A 239 -9.52 -9.29 -6.02
N TYR A 240 -9.68 -9.42 -7.34
CA TYR A 240 -10.24 -10.62 -7.95
C TYR A 240 -9.31 -11.83 -7.81
N LEU A 241 -8.01 -11.64 -8.01
CA LEU A 241 -7.00 -12.71 -7.94
C LEU A 241 -6.76 -13.28 -6.55
N LYS A 242 -6.96 -12.45 -5.51
CA LYS A 242 -6.74 -12.79 -4.09
C LYS A 242 -5.42 -13.55 -3.83
N PRO A 243 -4.25 -12.97 -4.15
CA PRO A 243 -2.97 -13.62 -3.91
C PRO A 243 -2.70 -13.89 -2.43
N SER A 244 -1.81 -14.83 -2.11
CA SER A 244 -1.39 -15.09 -0.71
C SER A 244 -0.79 -13.86 -0.04
N VAL A 245 -0.02 -13.06 -0.78
CA VAL A 245 0.45 -11.74 -0.35
C VAL A 245 0.02 -10.68 -1.35
N LEU A 246 -0.85 -9.77 -0.93
CA LEU A 246 -1.23 -8.61 -1.74
C LEU A 246 -0.47 -7.38 -1.23
N LEU A 247 0.26 -6.75 -2.15
CA LEU A 247 1.07 -5.56 -1.91
C LEU A 247 0.39 -4.35 -2.58
N LEU A 248 0.07 -3.33 -1.78
CA LEU A 248 -0.60 -2.11 -2.25
C LEU A 248 0.28 -0.90 -1.92
N ASP A 249 0.66 -0.13 -2.92
CA ASP A 249 1.41 1.12 -2.74
C ASP A 249 0.51 2.32 -3.03
N GLU A 250 0.07 2.99 -1.97
CA GLU A 250 -0.85 4.14 -1.98
C GLU A 250 -2.15 3.90 -2.78
N PRO A 251 -2.95 2.88 -2.44
CA PRO A 251 -4.12 2.48 -3.23
C PRO A 251 -5.24 3.53 -3.26
N THR A 252 -5.27 4.47 -2.30
CA THR A 252 -6.32 5.49 -2.17
C THR A 252 -6.10 6.72 -3.05
N ASN A 253 -4.91 6.92 -3.64
CA ASN A 253 -4.57 8.17 -4.34
C ASN A 253 -5.45 8.51 -5.55
N HIS A 254 -6.01 7.49 -6.21
CA HIS A 254 -6.87 7.65 -7.37
C HIS A 254 -8.34 7.31 -7.09
N LEU A 255 -8.69 7.15 -5.81
CA LEU A 255 -10.02 6.80 -5.35
C LEU A 255 -10.75 8.04 -4.83
N ASP A 256 -12.05 8.09 -5.13
CA ASP A 256 -12.99 8.99 -4.49
C ASP A 256 -13.43 8.40 -3.15
N LEU A 257 -14.04 9.24 -2.30
CA LEU A 257 -14.38 8.85 -0.93
C LEU A 257 -15.23 7.56 -0.87
N GLU A 258 -16.24 7.44 -1.73
CA GLU A 258 -17.12 6.25 -1.77
C GLU A 258 -16.32 4.98 -2.12
N ALA A 259 -15.44 5.04 -3.13
CA ALA A 259 -14.61 3.91 -3.51
C ALA A 259 -13.53 3.60 -2.45
N CYS A 260 -13.02 4.61 -1.74
CA CYS A 260 -12.11 4.40 -0.60
C CYS A 260 -12.79 3.63 0.53
N VAL A 261 -14.01 4.03 0.91
CA VAL A 261 -14.79 3.35 1.97
C VAL A 261 -15.10 1.92 1.56
N TRP A 262 -15.54 1.69 0.32
CA TRP A 262 -15.78 0.35 -0.18
C TRP A 262 -14.51 -0.52 -0.17
N LEU A 263 -13.36 0.05 -0.59
CA LEU A 263 -12.08 -0.66 -0.56
C LEU A 263 -11.65 -1.00 0.88
N GLU A 264 -11.86 -0.09 1.83
CA GLU A 264 -11.58 -0.30 3.24
C GLU A 264 -12.40 -1.49 3.78
N GLU A 265 -13.70 -1.53 3.49
CA GLU A 265 -14.59 -2.64 3.86
C GLU A 265 -14.12 -3.97 3.26
N GLU A 266 -13.80 -4.00 1.97
CA GLU A 266 -13.35 -5.22 1.27
C GLU A 266 -12.00 -5.72 1.82
N LEU A 267 -11.04 -4.82 2.03
CA LEU A 267 -9.72 -5.19 2.55
C LEU A 267 -9.73 -5.55 4.04
N SER A 268 -10.66 -5.00 4.83
CA SER A 268 -10.82 -5.37 6.25
C SER A 268 -11.17 -6.86 6.42
N GLN A 269 -11.86 -7.44 5.43
CA GLN A 269 -12.29 -8.84 5.40
C GLN A 269 -11.29 -9.75 4.68
N TYR A 270 -10.19 -9.20 4.17
CA TYR A 270 -9.17 -9.95 3.45
C TYR A 270 -8.48 -10.95 4.40
N LYS A 271 -8.64 -12.24 4.10
CA LYS A 271 -8.19 -13.36 4.96
C LYS A 271 -6.72 -13.73 4.79
N ARG A 272 -6.07 -13.22 3.74
CA ARG A 272 -4.66 -13.50 3.42
C ARG A 272 -3.78 -12.33 3.87
N THR A 273 -2.51 -12.35 3.51
CA THR A 273 -1.56 -11.33 3.95
C THR A 273 -1.73 -10.06 3.11
N LEU A 274 -1.89 -8.91 3.78
CA LEU A 274 -1.84 -7.59 3.14
C LEU A 274 -0.60 -6.84 3.61
N LEU A 275 0.11 -6.19 2.70
CA LEU A 275 1.08 -5.15 3.01
C LEU A 275 0.69 -3.88 2.25
N ILE A 276 0.35 -2.85 3.00
CA ILE A 276 -0.22 -1.61 2.47
C ILE A 276 0.70 -0.45 2.85
N VAL A 277 1.16 0.31 1.87
CA VAL A 277 1.70 1.66 2.10
C VAL A 277 0.56 2.65 1.89
N SER A 278 0.26 3.43 2.91
CA SER A 278 -0.77 4.47 2.85
C SER A 278 -0.41 5.63 3.76
N HIS A 279 -0.68 6.84 3.29
CA HIS A 279 -0.63 8.05 4.10
C HIS A 279 -1.95 8.38 4.80
N SER A 280 -3.03 7.65 4.52
CA SER A 280 -4.35 7.88 5.11
C SER A 280 -4.48 7.16 6.46
N GLN A 281 -4.69 7.95 7.53
CA GLN A 281 -4.84 7.42 8.90
C GLN A 281 -6.13 6.62 9.04
N ASP A 282 -7.25 7.12 8.53
CA ASP A 282 -8.56 6.48 8.61
C ASP A 282 -8.55 5.11 7.91
N PHE A 283 -8.01 5.07 6.69
CA PHE A 283 -7.89 3.83 5.92
C PHE A 283 -7.02 2.78 6.64
N MET A 284 -5.90 3.22 7.21
CA MET A 284 -5.03 2.37 8.00
C MET A 284 -5.71 1.88 9.28
N ASN A 285 -6.56 2.70 9.88
CA ASN A 285 -7.33 2.34 11.07
C ASN A 285 -8.40 1.28 10.79
N GLY A 286 -9.06 1.35 9.63
CA GLY A 286 -10.08 0.38 9.23
C GLY A 286 -9.53 -0.95 8.74
N VAL A 287 -8.39 -0.95 8.03
CA VAL A 287 -7.85 -2.16 7.40
C VAL A 287 -6.79 -2.86 8.27
N CYS A 288 -5.82 -2.14 8.82
CA CYS A 288 -4.59 -2.74 9.33
C CYS A 288 -4.77 -3.38 10.72
N THR A 289 -4.20 -4.59 10.88
CA THR A 289 -4.09 -5.27 12.19
C THR A 289 -2.76 -5.01 12.87
N ASN A 290 -1.75 -4.61 12.09
CA ASN A 290 -0.39 -4.38 12.52
C ASN A 290 0.20 -3.20 11.74
N ILE A 291 1.04 -2.42 12.39
CA ILE A 291 1.78 -1.33 11.76
C ILE A 291 3.26 -1.68 11.73
N ILE A 292 3.86 -1.63 10.54
CA ILE A 292 5.30 -1.71 10.35
C ILE A 292 5.81 -0.28 10.18
N HIS A 293 6.59 0.18 11.13
CA HIS A 293 7.18 1.51 11.10
C HIS A 293 8.63 1.44 10.64
N LEU A 294 8.90 2.01 9.46
CA LEU A 294 10.23 2.20 8.92
C LEU A 294 10.87 3.45 9.57
N PHE A 295 11.70 3.20 10.58
CA PHE A 295 12.34 4.24 11.37
C PHE A 295 13.80 3.89 11.63
N GLN A 296 14.69 4.87 11.47
CA GLN A 296 16.14 4.69 11.65
C GLN A 296 16.70 3.45 10.93
N LYS A 297 16.28 3.24 9.67
CA LYS A 297 16.67 2.08 8.85
C LYS A 297 16.30 0.72 9.44
N LYS A 298 15.26 0.66 10.28
CA LYS A 298 14.73 -0.60 10.84
C LYS A 298 13.22 -0.68 10.64
N LEU A 299 12.73 -1.91 10.53
CA LEU A 299 11.31 -2.23 10.54
C LEU A 299 10.89 -2.57 11.96
N VAL A 300 10.10 -1.69 12.58
CA VAL A 300 9.57 -1.87 13.95
C VAL A 300 8.09 -2.21 13.87
N TYR A 301 7.70 -3.31 14.52
CA TYR A 301 6.34 -3.85 14.46
C TYR A 301 5.54 -3.39 15.67
N TYR A 302 4.32 -2.93 15.41
CA TYR A 302 3.34 -2.58 16.42
C TYR A 302 2.08 -3.40 16.18
N GLY A 303 1.56 -4.03 17.23
CA GLY A 303 0.26 -4.69 17.19
C GLY A 303 -0.83 -3.66 17.29
N GLY A 304 -1.86 -3.78 16.45
CA GLY A 304 -2.97 -2.85 16.44
C GLY A 304 -3.10 -2.02 15.18
N ASN A 305 -4.11 -1.14 15.21
CA ASN A 305 -4.37 -0.16 14.17
C ASN A 305 -3.46 1.07 14.30
N TYR A 306 -3.65 2.08 13.44
CA TYR A 306 -2.80 3.27 13.42
C TYR A 306 -2.87 4.10 14.71
N ASP A 307 -4.06 4.27 15.31
CA ASP A 307 -4.24 5.00 16.57
C ASP A 307 -3.50 4.33 17.73
N GLN A 308 -3.57 2.99 17.80
CA GLN A 308 -2.84 2.21 18.79
C GLN A 308 -1.33 2.34 18.60
N PHE A 309 -0.86 2.36 17.35
CA PHE A 309 0.54 2.66 17.04
C PHE A 309 0.96 4.04 17.55
N VAL A 310 0.19 5.10 17.27
CA VAL A 310 0.53 6.48 17.68
C VAL A 310 0.65 6.56 19.20
N LYS A 311 -0.35 6.06 19.94
CA LYS A 311 -0.33 6.03 21.41
C LYS A 311 0.86 5.24 21.94
N THR A 312 1.06 4.02 21.46
CA THR A 312 2.15 3.14 21.91
C THR A 312 3.51 3.80 21.65
N ARG A 313 3.67 4.44 20.48
CA ARG A 313 4.91 5.13 20.12
C ARG A 313 5.16 6.34 21.01
N GLU A 314 4.14 7.14 21.30
CA GLU A 314 4.25 8.29 22.20
C GLU A 314 4.68 7.86 23.61
N GLU A 315 4.04 6.83 24.17
CA GLU A 315 4.39 6.26 25.48
C GLU A 315 5.83 5.73 25.51
N LEU A 316 6.27 5.03 24.45
CA LEU A 316 7.64 4.52 24.34
C LEU A 316 8.67 5.66 24.27
N LEU A 317 8.40 6.71 23.49
CA LEU A 317 9.27 7.86 23.36
C LEU A 317 9.37 8.65 24.68
N GLU A 318 8.26 8.86 25.38
CA GLU A 318 8.26 9.48 26.69
C GLU A 318 9.09 8.69 27.70
N ASN A 319 8.88 7.36 27.74
CA ASN A 319 9.60 6.49 28.65
C ASN A 319 11.10 6.47 28.35
N GLN A 320 11.48 6.45 27.06
CA GLN A 320 12.86 6.56 26.62
C GLN A 320 13.47 7.90 27.04
N GLN A 321 12.75 9.02 26.83
CA GLN A 321 13.22 10.35 27.20
C GLN A 321 13.38 10.50 28.72
N LYS A 322 12.45 9.97 29.52
CA LYS A 322 12.55 9.95 30.99
C LYS A 322 13.77 9.15 31.45
N ARG A 323 14.01 7.96 30.89
CA ARG A 323 15.21 7.14 31.17
C ARG A 323 16.49 7.85 30.79
N TYR A 324 16.55 8.41 29.58
CA TYR A 324 17.69 9.20 29.11
C TYR A 324 18.00 10.36 30.07
N ASN A 325 17.00 11.17 30.42
CA ASN A 325 17.17 12.30 31.34
C ASN A 325 17.66 11.84 32.72
N TRP A 326 17.15 10.72 33.23
CA TRP A 326 17.58 10.16 34.51
C TRP A 326 19.03 9.68 34.46
N GLU A 327 19.43 8.92 33.43
CA GLU A 327 20.80 8.45 33.24
C GLU A 327 21.79 9.61 33.08
N GLN A 328 21.45 10.62 32.28
CA GLN A 328 22.28 11.82 32.11
C GLN A 328 22.41 12.60 33.43
N SER A 329 21.33 12.73 34.20
CA SER A 329 21.37 13.41 35.51
C SER A 329 22.24 12.65 36.51
N GLN A 330 22.17 11.31 36.52
CA GLN A 330 23.02 10.46 37.36
C GLN A 330 24.49 10.61 36.96
N LEU A 331 24.80 10.55 35.66
CA LEU A 331 26.15 10.76 35.14
C LEU A 331 26.69 12.14 35.52
N GLN A 332 25.88 13.18 35.37
CA GLN A 332 26.29 14.54 35.73
C GLN A 332 26.59 14.64 37.23
N HIS A 333 25.71 14.14 38.09
CA HIS A 333 25.92 14.15 39.54
C HIS A 333 27.18 13.37 39.95
N MET A 334 27.43 12.21 39.33
CA MET A 334 28.63 11.41 39.61
C MET A 334 29.90 12.11 39.10
N LYS A 335 29.86 12.76 37.93
CA LYS A 335 30.97 13.59 37.41
C LYS A 335 31.28 14.75 38.36
N ASP A 336 30.25 15.47 38.80
CA ASP A 336 30.41 16.60 39.72
C ASP A 336 30.99 16.14 41.07
N TYR A 337 30.56 14.98 41.57
CA TYR A 337 31.10 14.39 42.79
C TYR A 337 32.57 14.01 42.64
N VAL A 338 32.95 13.34 41.55
CA VAL A 338 34.35 12.99 41.27
C VAL A 338 35.21 14.25 41.13
N ALA A 339 34.72 15.28 40.44
CA ALA A 339 35.43 16.55 40.28
C ALA A 339 35.66 17.27 41.62
N ARG A 340 34.65 17.29 42.51
CA ARG A 340 34.74 17.97 43.81
C ARG A 340 35.59 17.22 44.83
N PHE A 341 35.53 15.88 44.85
CA PHE A 341 36.08 15.06 45.93
C PHE A 341 37.23 14.12 45.50
N GLY A 342 37.61 14.11 44.22
CA GLY A 342 38.67 13.26 43.68
C GLY A 342 40.06 13.51 44.26
N HIS A 343 40.34 14.75 44.69
CA HIS A 343 41.59 15.15 45.37
C HIS A 343 41.40 15.43 46.86
N GLY A 344 40.25 15.04 47.44
CA GLY A 344 39.94 15.25 48.85
C GLY A 344 40.62 14.23 49.78
N SER A 345 40.16 14.17 51.04
CA SER A 345 40.67 13.20 52.03
C SER A 345 40.65 11.75 51.50
N ALA A 346 41.55 10.89 52.01
CA ALA A 346 41.70 9.50 51.53
C ALA A 346 40.38 8.70 51.51
N LYS A 347 39.45 8.98 52.43
CA LYS A 347 38.11 8.36 52.46
C LYS A 347 37.22 8.84 51.30
N LEU A 348 37.23 10.15 51.03
CA LEU A 348 36.45 10.78 49.95
C LEU A 348 37.01 10.42 48.57
N ALA A 349 38.33 10.39 48.42
CA ALA A 349 38.99 9.96 47.18
C ALA A 349 38.65 8.51 46.81
N ARG A 350 38.62 7.59 47.78
CA ARG A 350 38.16 6.20 47.54
C ARG A 350 36.69 6.12 47.12
N GLN A 351 35.81 6.96 47.70
CA GLN A 351 34.41 7.02 47.29
C GLN A 351 34.26 7.58 45.86
N ALA A 352 35.02 8.62 45.51
CA ALA A 352 35.06 9.17 44.16
C ALA A 352 35.51 8.11 43.13
N GLN A 353 36.60 7.38 43.39
CA GLN A 353 37.06 6.28 42.53
C GLN A 353 36.01 5.17 42.34
N SER A 354 35.24 4.84 43.39
CA SER A 354 34.15 3.87 43.28
C SER A 354 33.01 4.37 42.38
N LYS A 355 32.66 5.66 42.47
CA LYS A 355 31.65 6.29 41.62
C LYS A 355 32.14 6.38 40.17
N GLU A 356 33.42 6.69 39.95
CA GLU A 356 34.05 6.67 38.64
C GLU A 356 33.98 5.29 37.96
N LYS A 357 34.31 4.22 38.67
CA LYS A 357 34.14 2.84 38.16
C LYS A 357 32.68 2.51 37.83
N THR A 358 31.75 2.99 38.64
CA THR A 358 30.30 2.79 38.42
C THR A 358 29.84 3.53 37.16
N MET A 359 30.29 4.78 36.96
CA MET A 359 30.04 5.53 35.71
C MET A 359 30.62 4.82 34.50
N ALA A 360 31.88 4.37 34.58
CA ALA A 360 32.53 3.64 33.49
C ALA A 360 31.75 2.38 33.12
N LYS A 361 31.22 1.64 34.11
CA LYS A 361 30.35 0.48 33.88
C LYS A 361 29.02 0.86 33.22
N MET A 362 28.39 1.97 33.62
CA MET A 362 27.17 2.47 32.97
C MET A 362 27.42 2.84 31.49
N ILE A 363 28.53 3.53 31.20
CA ILE A 363 28.90 3.90 29.83
C ILE A 363 29.20 2.65 29.00
N ALA A 364 29.94 1.69 29.55
CA ALA A 364 30.26 0.43 28.88
C ALA A 364 29.03 -0.45 28.63
N GLY A 365 27.99 -0.33 29.45
CA GLY A 365 26.71 -1.04 29.28
C GLY A 365 25.82 -0.50 28.15
N GLY A 366 26.20 0.63 27.54
CA GLY A 366 25.37 1.34 26.57
C GLY A 366 24.29 2.17 27.25
N LEU A 367 24.41 3.50 27.16
CA LEU A 367 23.39 4.41 27.67
C LEU A 367 22.17 4.40 26.75
N THR A 368 21.01 4.69 27.33
CA THR A 368 19.79 4.93 26.56
C THR A 368 20.07 6.08 25.59
N GLU A 369 19.71 5.91 24.31
CA GLU A 369 19.82 7.00 23.34
C GLU A 369 18.70 8.02 23.56
N LYS A 370 18.96 9.29 23.20
CA LYS A 370 17.94 10.34 23.25
C LYS A 370 16.78 9.97 22.33
N ALA A 371 15.55 10.12 22.81
CA ALA A 371 14.36 9.92 21.99
C ALA A 371 14.41 10.87 20.79
N THR A 372 14.38 10.30 19.59
CA THR A 372 14.33 11.07 18.34
C THR A 372 12.96 10.89 17.72
N THR A 373 12.37 12.00 17.28
CA THR A 373 11.14 12.00 16.50
C THR A 373 11.47 12.27 15.04
N ASP A 374 10.58 11.86 14.16
CA ASP A 374 10.65 12.29 12.77
C ASP A 374 10.60 13.82 12.70
N THR A 375 11.48 14.42 11.90
CA THR A 375 11.51 15.87 11.73
C THR A 375 10.37 16.28 10.80
N VAL A 376 9.22 16.62 11.38
CA VAL A 376 8.07 17.10 10.62
C VAL A 376 8.27 18.59 10.33
N LYS A 377 8.21 18.98 9.06
CA LYS A 377 8.21 20.39 8.69
C LYS A 377 6.88 21.00 9.12
N GLN A 378 6.92 22.06 9.93
CA GLN A 378 5.73 22.81 10.28
C GLN A 378 5.28 23.62 9.06
N PHE A 379 4.04 23.40 8.65
CA PHE A 379 3.39 24.13 7.58
C PHE A 379 2.32 25.03 8.20
N TYR A 380 2.48 26.33 8.06
CA TYR A 380 1.52 27.31 8.54
C TYR A 380 1.16 28.27 7.41
N PHE A 381 -0.10 28.71 7.41
CA PHE A 381 -0.55 29.80 6.57
C PHE A 381 -0.43 31.11 7.33
N PHE A 382 -0.14 32.20 6.63
CA PHE A 382 -0.20 33.54 7.19
C PHE A 382 -1.66 33.95 7.40
N ASP A 383 -1.89 34.82 8.38
CA ASP A 383 -3.20 35.43 8.59
C ASP A 383 -3.65 36.18 7.32
N ALA A 384 -4.89 35.97 6.90
CA ALA A 384 -5.47 36.55 5.70
C ALA A 384 -5.93 38.01 5.92
N GLY A 385 -5.98 38.47 7.17
CA GLY A 385 -6.53 39.77 7.55
C GLY A 385 -8.07 39.78 7.48
N GLU A 386 -8.67 40.97 7.54
CA GLU A 386 -10.13 41.14 7.51
C GLU A 386 -10.63 41.50 6.09
N ILE A 387 -11.62 40.74 5.61
CA ILE A 387 -12.35 41.02 4.37
C ILE A 387 -13.85 40.94 4.71
N PRO A 388 -14.65 41.98 4.42
CA PRO A 388 -16.07 41.97 4.72
C PRO A 388 -16.80 40.90 3.89
N PRO A 389 -17.73 40.15 4.47
CA PRO A 389 -18.52 39.17 3.75
C PRO A 389 -19.50 39.83 2.77
N PRO A 390 -19.88 39.17 1.66
CA PRO A 390 -19.37 37.87 1.22
C PRO A 390 -18.06 37.99 0.42
N VAL A 391 -17.09 37.12 0.72
CA VAL A 391 -15.77 37.15 0.06
C VAL A 391 -15.89 36.66 -1.38
N ILE A 392 -16.60 35.55 -1.60
CA ILE A 392 -16.98 35.06 -2.92
C ILE A 392 -18.48 34.77 -2.90
N MET A 393 -19.18 35.25 -3.92
CA MET A 393 -20.61 35.03 -4.11
C MET A 393 -20.85 34.44 -5.49
N VAL A 394 -21.52 33.30 -5.53
CA VAL A 394 -21.92 32.58 -6.74
C VAL A 394 -23.44 32.68 -6.84
N GLN A 395 -23.94 33.23 -7.95
CA GLN A 395 -25.37 33.47 -8.17
C GLN A 395 -25.83 32.91 -9.52
N HIS A 396 -26.85 32.05 -9.49
CA HIS A 396 -27.49 31.43 -10.65
C HIS A 396 -26.52 30.81 -11.65
N VAL A 397 -25.40 30.26 -11.18
CA VAL A 397 -24.33 29.83 -12.06
C VAL A 397 -24.69 28.52 -12.74
N SER A 398 -24.64 28.51 -14.07
CA SER A 398 -24.72 27.31 -14.89
C SER A 398 -23.48 27.18 -15.74
N PHE A 399 -22.97 25.95 -15.87
CA PHE A 399 -21.74 25.70 -16.62
C PHE A 399 -21.75 24.38 -17.39
N ARG A 400 -21.29 24.45 -18.64
CA ARG A 400 -20.92 23.33 -19.51
C ARG A 400 -19.71 23.73 -20.35
N TYR A 401 -18.86 22.77 -20.72
CA TYR A 401 -17.66 23.08 -21.51
C TYR A 401 -18.00 23.46 -22.95
N ASN A 402 -18.93 22.72 -23.58
CA ASN A 402 -19.41 22.96 -24.94
C ASN A 402 -20.93 22.84 -24.99
N GLU A 403 -21.57 23.36 -26.04
CA GLU A 403 -23.03 23.27 -26.20
C GLU A 403 -23.55 21.83 -26.30
N ASN A 404 -22.71 20.93 -26.82
CA ASN A 404 -23.02 19.51 -26.99
C ASN A 404 -22.70 18.66 -25.76
N THR A 405 -22.06 19.23 -24.73
CA THR A 405 -21.76 18.51 -23.49
C THR A 405 -22.88 18.70 -22.46
N PRO A 406 -23.15 17.69 -21.62
CA PRO A 406 -24.13 17.83 -20.56
C PRO A 406 -23.75 18.97 -19.60
N TRP A 407 -24.76 19.59 -19.00
CA TRP A 407 -24.57 20.56 -17.92
C TRP A 407 -23.82 19.92 -16.76
N ILE A 408 -22.71 20.53 -16.35
CA ILE A 408 -21.98 20.13 -15.14
C ILE A 408 -22.65 20.76 -13.92
N TYR A 409 -22.96 22.05 -14.03
CA TYR A 409 -23.69 22.81 -13.03
C TYR A 409 -24.88 23.50 -13.67
N LYS A 410 -25.98 23.56 -12.93
CA LYS A 410 -27.22 24.20 -13.37
C LYS A 410 -27.81 24.97 -12.20
N ASP A 411 -27.87 26.29 -12.36
CA ASP A 411 -28.48 27.23 -11.41
C ASP A 411 -27.99 27.04 -9.96
N ILE A 412 -26.67 27.17 -9.74
CA ILE A 412 -26.06 27.02 -8.41
C ILE A 412 -25.87 28.38 -7.72
N ASP A 413 -26.22 28.42 -6.43
CA ASP A 413 -26.10 29.59 -5.56
C ASP A 413 -25.36 29.22 -4.27
N PHE A 414 -24.25 29.91 -3.97
CA PHE A 414 -23.58 29.79 -2.67
C PHE A 414 -22.61 30.96 -2.41
N GLY A 415 -22.32 31.19 -1.13
CA GLY A 415 -21.32 32.15 -0.66
C GLY A 415 -20.14 31.48 0.02
N ILE A 416 -18.98 32.12 -0.01
CA ILE A 416 -17.78 31.74 0.75
C ILE A 416 -17.31 32.95 1.54
N ASP A 417 -17.11 32.77 2.84
CA ASP A 417 -16.55 33.76 3.77
C ASP A 417 -15.16 33.31 4.28
N LEU A 418 -14.42 34.21 4.96
CA LEU A 418 -13.02 33.96 5.38
C LEU A 418 -12.86 32.79 6.36
N ASP A 419 -13.88 32.56 7.18
CA ASP A 419 -13.99 31.57 8.23
C ASP A 419 -14.66 30.27 7.75
N THR A 420 -15.05 30.20 6.47
CA THR A 420 -15.70 29.02 5.91
C THR A 420 -14.68 27.92 5.59
N ARG A 421 -14.92 26.71 6.10
CA ARG A 421 -14.19 25.49 5.69
C ARG A 421 -15.10 24.62 4.83
N ILE A 422 -14.79 24.52 3.54
CA ILE A 422 -15.61 23.80 2.56
C ILE A 422 -14.88 22.53 2.11
N ALA A 423 -15.55 21.39 2.20
CA ALA A 423 -15.13 20.14 1.57
C ALA A 423 -16.01 19.86 0.35
N LEU A 424 -15.39 19.77 -0.83
CA LEU A 424 -16.08 19.41 -2.07
C LEU A 424 -16.01 17.89 -2.28
N VAL A 425 -17.14 17.22 -2.06
CA VAL A 425 -17.28 15.76 -2.24
C VAL A 425 -18.09 15.43 -3.49
N GLY A 426 -17.83 14.27 -4.07
CA GLY A 426 -18.53 13.77 -5.24
C GLY A 426 -17.66 12.81 -6.04
N PRO A 427 -18.23 12.06 -6.99
CA PRO A 427 -17.49 11.08 -7.78
C PRO A 427 -16.44 11.74 -8.68
N ASN A 428 -15.51 10.94 -9.17
CA ASN A 428 -14.56 11.41 -10.19
C ASN A 428 -15.29 11.80 -11.48
N GLY A 429 -15.00 12.99 -12.00
CA GLY A 429 -15.70 13.57 -13.15
C GLY A 429 -16.93 14.43 -12.82
N ALA A 430 -17.34 14.54 -11.55
CA ALA A 430 -18.49 15.37 -11.13
C ALA A 430 -18.28 16.90 -11.27
N GLY A 431 -17.13 17.35 -11.78
CA GLY A 431 -16.83 18.78 -11.97
C GLY A 431 -16.10 19.48 -10.81
N LYS A 432 -15.67 18.76 -9.76
CA LYS A 432 -14.98 19.37 -8.58
C LYS A 432 -13.85 20.34 -8.97
N SER A 433 -12.94 19.92 -9.85
CA SER A 433 -11.85 20.76 -10.35
C SER A 433 -12.35 21.90 -11.24
N THR A 434 -13.46 21.69 -11.96
CA THR A 434 -14.12 22.71 -12.77
C THR A 434 -14.71 23.81 -11.89
N LEU A 435 -15.32 23.47 -10.75
CA LEU A 435 -15.80 24.46 -9.78
C LEU A 435 -14.65 25.31 -9.24
N LEU A 436 -13.50 24.69 -8.90
CA LEU A 436 -12.32 25.45 -8.49
C LEU A 436 -11.81 26.38 -9.59
N LYS A 437 -11.85 25.96 -10.87
CA LYS A 437 -11.49 26.82 -12.01
C LYS A 437 -12.45 28.00 -12.17
N LEU A 438 -13.76 27.77 -12.00
CA LEU A 438 -14.78 28.84 -11.99
C LEU A 438 -14.53 29.82 -10.82
N LEU A 439 -14.28 29.30 -9.62
CA LEU A 439 -13.93 30.07 -8.42
C LEU A 439 -12.55 30.73 -8.48
N CYS A 440 -11.69 30.39 -9.44
CA CYS A 440 -10.42 31.07 -9.73
C CYS A 440 -10.46 31.96 -10.99
N THR A 441 -11.60 32.06 -11.68
CA THR A 441 -11.80 32.84 -12.93
C THR A 441 -10.94 32.36 -14.10
N ASP A 442 -10.48 31.11 -14.04
CA ASP A 442 -9.79 30.47 -15.17
C ASP A 442 -10.77 30.13 -16.30
N VAL A 443 -12.03 29.91 -15.93
CA VAL A 443 -13.13 29.60 -16.83
C VAL A 443 -14.30 30.48 -16.42
N MET A 444 -15.03 30.99 -17.41
CA MET A 444 -16.23 31.80 -17.19
C MET A 444 -17.47 30.89 -17.11
N PRO A 445 -18.46 31.22 -16.26
CA PRO A 445 -19.74 30.52 -16.27
C PRO A 445 -20.45 30.70 -17.63
N THR A 446 -21.25 29.72 -18.02
CA THR A 446 -22.08 29.82 -19.24
C THR A 446 -23.27 30.75 -19.01
N ASP A 447 -23.81 30.74 -17.79
CA ASP A 447 -24.87 31.61 -17.30
C ASP A 447 -24.65 31.91 -15.82
N GLY A 448 -25.21 33.01 -15.31
CA GLY A 448 -25.04 33.48 -13.94
C GLY A 448 -23.76 34.30 -13.69
N LEU A 449 -23.50 34.60 -12.41
CA LEU A 449 -22.42 35.50 -11.99
C LEU A 449 -21.61 34.94 -10.81
N ILE A 450 -20.29 35.04 -10.90
CA ILE A 450 -19.37 34.83 -9.76
C ILE A 450 -18.73 36.18 -9.41
N ARG A 451 -19.09 36.74 -8.26
CA ARG A 451 -18.53 37.99 -7.73
C ARG A 451 -17.52 37.67 -6.63
N ARG A 452 -16.33 38.28 -6.72
CA ARG A 452 -15.31 38.21 -5.67
C ARG A 452 -15.05 39.58 -5.10
N HIS A 453 -14.71 39.64 -3.82
CA HIS A 453 -14.20 40.85 -3.21
C HIS A 453 -12.87 41.26 -3.86
N SER A 454 -12.68 42.55 -4.15
CA SER A 454 -11.51 43.07 -4.88
C SER A 454 -10.17 42.80 -4.19
N HIS A 455 -10.18 42.72 -2.86
CA HIS A 455 -8.99 42.45 -2.04
C HIS A 455 -8.76 40.95 -1.76
N CYS A 456 -9.63 40.06 -2.26
CA CYS A 456 -9.46 38.62 -2.09
C CYS A 456 -8.25 38.11 -2.89
N LYS A 457 -7.34 37.40 -2.24
CA LYS A 457 -6.21 36.70 -2.87
C LYS A 457 -6.40 35.20 -2.73
N ILE A 458 -6.33 34.47 -3.84
CA ILE A 458 -6.53 33.02 -3.87
C ILE A 458 -5.19 32.32 -4.07
N GLY A 459 -4.81 31.48 -3.11
CA GLY A 459 -3.73 30.51 -3.29
C GLY A 459 -4.31 29.20 -3.79
N ARG A 460 -3.94 28.76 -5.00
CA ARG A 460 -4.40 27.48 -5.56
C ARG A 460 -3.29 26.44 -5.52
N TYR A 461 -3.59 25.30 -4.92
CA TYR A 461 -2.81 24.08 -5.06
C TYR A 461 -3.60 23.05 -5.86
N HIS A 462 -2.96 22.37 -6.79
CA HIS A 462 -3.53 21.24 -7.51
C HIS A 462 -2.43 20.23 -7.79
N GLN A 463 -2.77 18.94 -7.76
CA GLN A 463 -1.84 17.88 -8.12
C GLN A 463 -1.67 17.89 -9.64
N VAL A 464 -0.52 18.36 -10.12
CA VAL A 464 -0.10 18.09 -11.49
C VAL A 464 0.52 16.70 -11.45
N SER A 465 -0.08 15.72 -12.11
CA SER A 465 0.58 14.45 -12.41
C SER A 465 1.72 14.79 -13.38
N VAL A 466 2.91 15.04 -12.83
CA VAL A 466 4.14 15.06 -13.63
C VAL A 466 4.40 13.61 -13.98
N TYR A 467 4.11 13.24 -15.23
CA TYR A 467 4.55 11.98 -15.82
C TYR A 467 5.99 12.12 -16.31
#